data_AF-A0A5C6V596-F1
#
_entry.id   AF-A0A5C6V596-F1
#
_cell.length_a   1.000
_cell.length_b   1.000
_cell.length_c   1.000
_cell.angle_alpha   90.00
_cell.angle_beta   90.00
_cell.angle_gamma   90.00
#
_symmetry.space_group_name_H-M   'P 1'
#
loop_
_entity.id
_entity.type
_entity.pdbx_description
1 polymer ?
#
loop_
_entity_poly.entity_id
_entity_poly.type
_entity_poly.pdbx_seq_one_letter_code
_entity_poly.pdbx_strand_id
1 'polypeptide(L)'
;MKETLPESESGWFERVTGFIERFPARTAGFLVAFALLTPLCSTAFCQPKSPADDQDLNVVLGDPRIQRQAEFRIPQRYDPEIIDGYRFRLVLDSSSMLPEPRPRDFKMNNRLLDIQVEAYPKNGTMADRVVDGSYRAKKIGEKDGYVIYSQPLGKKSPPTKVFAYVDSQGNNVIVEDSEWAIRYEIIHGVEPYYVMTCFFSKKIDMDFREIDKIVVKLISDMYVR
;
A
#
# COMPACT_ATOMS: atom_id res chain seq x y z
N MET A 1 -4.37 -42.19 41.48
CA MET A 1 -3.30 -41.18 41.39
C MET A 1 -4.00 -39.86 41.11
N LYS A 2 -4.41 -39.14 42.16
CA LYS A 2 -3.70 -38.01 42.80
C LYS A 2 -3.36 -36.90 41.80
N GLU A 3 -4.18 -35.86 41.90
CA GLU A 3 -4.10 -34.51 41.35
C GLU A 3 -2.76 -33.84 41.65
N THR A 4 -2.36 -32.91 40.77
CA THR A 4 -1.83 -31.60 41.17
C THR A 4 -1.86 -30.63 39.98
N LEU A 5 -2.69 -29.60 40.11
CA LEU A 5 -2.59 -28.32 39.38
C LEU A 5 -1.41 -27.51 39.95
N PRO A 6 -0.72 -26.66 39.18
CA PRO A 6 0.05 -25.58 39.74
C PRO A 6 -0.79 -24.29 39.90
N GLU A 7 -0.66 -23.75 41.12
CA GLU A 7 -1.04 -22.43 41.63
C GLU A 7 -0.53 -21.30 40.70
N SER A 8 -1.28 -20.22 40.41
CA SER A 8 -1.71 -19.15 41.32
C SER A 8 -0.55 -18.42 42.00
N GLU A 9 0.05 -17.44 41.32
CA GLU A 9 0.70 -16.30 41.99
C GLU A 9 0.18 -14.97 41.44
N SER A 10 -0.68 -14.39 42.27
CA SER A 10 -0.99 -12.99 42.42
C SER A 10 0.24 -12.12 42.68
N GLY A 11 0.23 -10.88 42.20
CA GLY A 11 0.88 -9.79 42.92
C GLY A 11 1.62 -8.76 42.09
N TRP A 12 0.90 -7.87 41.38
CA TRP A 12 1.42 -6.55 41.01
C TRP A 12 0.29 -5.51 41.03
N PHE A 13 -0.21 -5.23 42.22
CA PHE A 13 -0.89 -3.98 42.55
C PHE A 13 -0.17 -3.42 43.78
N GLU A 14 0.53 -2.30 43.62
CA GLU A 14 0.74 -1.24 44.60
C GLU A 14 1.94 -0.37 44.20
N ARG A 15 1.67 0.90 43.84
CA ARG A 15 2.34 2.12 44.33
C ARG A 15 1.90 3.31 43.48
N VAL A 16 0.73 3.85 43.81
CA VAL A 16 0.36 5.24 43.49
C VAL A 16 0.08 5.93 44.79
N THR A 17 1.11 6.53 45.40
CA THR A 17 0.93 7.60 46.40
C THR A 17 2.21 8.42 46.53
N GLY A 18 2.07 9.73 46.36
CA GLY A 18 2.80 10.71 47.14
C GLY A 18 4.03 11.33 46.46
N PHE A 19 3.83 12.51 45.87
CA PHE A 19 4.55 13.72 46.32
C PHE A 19 3.92 14.98 45.72
N ILE A 20 3.11 15.68 46.53
CA ILE A 20 2.74 17.09 46.32
C ILE A 20 3.48 17.86 47.42
N GLU A 21 4.59 18.49 47.06
CA GLU A 21 5.21 19.56 47.84
C GLU A 21 4.93 20.88 47.11
N ARG A 22 4.00 21.70 47.60
CA ARG A 22 4.26 22.84 48.51
C ARG A 22 5.41 23.74 48.04
N PHE A 23 5.08 24.73 47.22
CA PHE A 23 5.84 25.97 47.15
C PHE A 23 5.04 27.12 47.79
N PRO A 24 5.64 27.90 48.71
CA PRO A 24 4.96 28.96 49.43
C PRO A 24 4.81 30.23 48.59
N ALA A 25 3.67 30.87 48.76
CA ALA A 25 3.38 32.23 48.35
C ALA A 25 4.32 33.23 49.05
N ARG A 26 4.89 34.17 48.29
CA ARG A 26 5.03 35.60 48.65
C ARG A 26 5.85 36.34 47.60
N THR A 27 5.19 37.19 46.81
CA THR A 27 5.65 38.55 46.51
C THR A 27 4.53 39.28 45.80
N ALA A 28 3.81 40.11 46.55
CA ALA A 28 2.88 41.10 46.03
C ALA A 28 3.63 42.44 45.95
N GLY A 29 3.43 43.18 44.86
CA GLY A 29 3.69 44.62 44.84
C GLY A 29 3.89 45.25 43.47
N PHE A 30 2.82 45.89 42.96
CA PHE A 30 2.77 47.22 42.29
C PHE A 30 3.52 47.38 40.94
N LEU A 31 3.03 47.93 39.81
CA LEU A 31 1.96 48.88 39.39
C LEU A 31 1.65 48.57 37.89
N VAL A 32 0.40 48.47 37.43
CA VAL A 32 -0.47 49.52 36.84
C VAL A 32 0.18 50.40 35.75
N ALA A 33 -0.50 50.39 34.58
CA ALA A 33 -0.51 51.34 33.46
C ALA A 33 0.55 51.17 32.35
N PHE A 34 0.16 50.46 31.29
CA PHE A 34 0.15 51.01 29.92
C PHE A 34 -0.96 50.31 29.12
N ALA A 35 -2.15 50.89 29.19
CA ALA A 35 -3.15 50.71 28.15
C ALA A 35 -2.75 51.55 26.93
N LEU A 36 -3.19 51.11 25.75
CA LEU A 36 -3.05 51.72 24.42
C LEU A 36 -1.77 51.34 23.66
N LEU A 37 -1.76 50.12 23.10
CA LEU A 37 -1.23 49.81 21.76
C LEU A 37 -1.53 48.33 21.41
N THR A 38 -2.77 48.05 21.04
CA THR A 38 -3.15 46.88 20.25
C THR A 38 -4.11 47.37 19.16
N PRO A 39 -4.21 46.71 17.99
CA PRO A 39 -3.24 45.83 17.35
C PRO A 39 -3.16 46.08 15.83
N LEU A 40 -1.96 46.31 15.26
CA LEU A 40 -1.71 45.87 13.89
C LEU A 40 -1.48 44.36 13.94
N CYS A 41 -2.55 43.63 14.32
CA CYS A 41 -2.70 42.24 13.95
C CYS A 41 -2.84 42.25 12.44
N SER A 42 -1.70 42.13 11.75
CA SER A 42 -1.67 41.53 10.43
C SER A 42 -2.21 40.12 10.61
N THR A 43 -3.54 39.99 10.60
CA THR A 43 -4.18 38.78 10.10
C THR A 43 -3.76 38.71 8.65
N ALA A 44 -2.56 38.17 8.42
CA ALA A 44 -2.32 37.41 7.23
C ALA A 44 -3.45 36.39 7.25
N PHE A 45 -4.51 36.69 6.50
CA PHE A 45 -5.38 35.67 5.98
C PHE A 45 -4.42 34.69 5.31
N CYS A 46 -4.03 33.65 6.05
CA CYS A 46 -3.78 32.36 5.44
C CYS A 46 -5.06 32.12 4.66
N GLN A 47 -5.02 32.47 3.36
CA GLN A 47 -6.01 31.98 2.45
C GLN A 47 -6.04 30.48 2.71
N PRO A 48 -7.20 29.88 3.04
CA PRO A 48 -7.30 28.44 3.04
C PRO A 48 -6.73 28.03 1.68
N LYS A 49 -5.65 27.24 1.71
CA LYS A 49 -5.12 26.61 0.50
C LYS A 49 -6.35 26.04 -0.20
N SER A 50 -6.69 26.63 -1.35
CA SER A 50 -7.76 26.11 -2.20
C SER A 50 -7.53 24.60 -2.28
N PRO A 51 -8.55 23.77 -2.02
CA PRO A 51 -8.34 22.33 -1.97
C PRO A 51 -7.70 21.92 -3.28
N ALA A 52 -6.45 21.48 -3.20
CA ALA A 52 -5.78 20.80 -4.29
C ALA A 52 -6.40 19.41 -4.53
N ASP A 53 -7.48 19.08 -3.82
CA ASP A 53 -8.17 17.78 -3.81
C ASP A 53 -8.92 17.43 -5.10
N ASP A 54 -9.13 18.38 -6.02
CA ASP A 54 -9.89 18.16 -7.26
C ASP A 54 -9.06 18.24 -8.55
N GLN A 55 -7.73 18.32 -8.46
CA GLN A 55 -6.91 18.26 -9.67
C GLN A 55 -6.60 16.81 -10.05
N ASP A 56 -7.11 16.41 -11.21
CA ASP A 56 -6.75 15.14 -11.84
C ASP A 56 -5.52 15.30 -12.73
N LEU A 57 -4.62 14.33 -12.68
CA LEU A 57 -3.51 14.16 -13.61
C LEU A 57 -3.93 13.21 -14.73
N ASN A 58 -3.87 13.68 -15.97
CA ASN A 58 -4.08 12.82 -17.13
C ASN A 58 -2.76 12.17 -17.53
N VAL A 59 -2.74 10.83 -17.57
CA VAL A 59 -1.56 10.02 -17.87
C VAL A 59 -1.90 9.07 -19.00
N VAL A 60 -1.08 9.04 -20.05
CA VAL A 60 -1.18 8.07 -21.13
C VAL A 60 0.02 7.15 -21.03
N LEU A 61 -0.24 5.86 -20.85
CA LEU A 61 0.77 4.81 -20.74
C LEU A 61 0.91 4.06 -22.07
N GLY A 62 2.13 3.61 -22.36
CA GLY A 62 2.44 2.75 -23.51
C GLY A 62 2.84 3.51 -24.78
N ASP A 63 3.62 2.81 -25.63
CA ASP A 63 4.01 3.28 -26.96
C ASP A 63 3.06 2.66 -28.00
N PRO A 64 2.30 3.47 -28.78
CA PRO A 64 1.34 2.98 -29.77
C PRO A 64 2.00 2.17 -30.90
N ARG A 65 3.33 2.24 -31.05
CA ARG A 65 4.09 1.41 -32.01
C ARG A 65 4.27 -0.02 -31.53
N ILE A 66 4.20 -0.24 -30.22
CA ILE A 66 4.52 -1.52 -29.57
C ILE A 66 3.24 -2.15 -29.02
N GLN A 67 2.38 -1.37 -28.36
CA GLN A 67 1.20 -1.85 -27.65
C GLN A 67 0.08 -0.83 -27.63
N ARG A 68 -1.10 -1.26 -27.18
CA ARG A 68 -2.24 -0.36 -27.00
C ARG A 68 -1.92 0.64 -25.88
N GLN A 69 -2.25 1.91 -26.11
CA GLN A 69 -2.14 2.92 -25.07
C GLN A 69 -3.29 2.80 -24.08
N ALA A 70 -3.01 3.09 -22.81
CA ALA A 70 -4.01 3.18 -21.76
C ALA A 70 -4.01 4.58 -21.16
N GLU A 71 -5.17 5.22 -21.13
CA GLU A 71 -5.36 6.56 -20.60
C GLU A 71 -5.98 6.50 -19.20
N PHE A 72 -5.39 7.25 -18.27
CA PHE A 72 -5.81 7.34 -16.88
C PHE A 72 -6.01 8.79 -16.47
N ARG A 73 -7.00 9.00 -15.62
CA ARG A 73 -7.27 10.25 -14.93
C ARG A 73 -7.07 10.00 -13.43
N ILE A 74 -5.90 10.38 -12.93
CA ILE A 74 -5.43 10.02 -11.59
C ILE A 74 -5.58 11.23 -10.65
N PRO A 75 -6.43 11.15 -9.61
CA PRO A 75 -6.56 12.24 -8.65
C PRO A 75 -5.23 12.52 -7.93
N GLN A 76 -4.80 13.78 -7.88
CA GLN A 76 -3.53 14.17 -7.23
C GLN A 76 -3.50 13.85 -5.73
N ARG A 77 -4.66 13.70 -5.08
CA ARG A 77 -4.74 13.27 -3.67
C ARG A 77 -4.09 11.91 -3.39
N TYR A 78 -3.87 11.08 -4.42
CA TYR A 78 -3.16 9.80 -4.28
C TYR A 78 -1.64 9.93 -4.42
N ASP A 79 -1.12 11.15 -4.61
CA ASP A 79 0.30 11.46 -4.75
C ASP A 79 1.01 10.58 -5.81
N PRO A 80 0.54 10.58 -7.09
CA PRO A 80 1.06 9.68 -8.10
C PRO A 80 2.50 10.00 -8.52
N GLU A 81 3.34 8.96 -8.58
CA GLU A 81 4.68 9.04 -9.15
C GLU A 81 4.65 8.58 -10.61
N ILE A 82 4.95 9.47 -11.56
CA ILE A 82 5.08 9.11 -12.98
C ILE A 82 6.52 8.72 -13.26
N ILE A 83 6.74 7.50 -13.77
CA ILE A 83 8.07 6.94 -14.02
C ILE A 83 8.26 6.77 -15.52
N ASP A 84 9.13 7.60 -16.09
CA ASP A 84 9.56 7.57 -17.50
C ASP A 84 8.42 7.63 -18.53
N GLY A 85 7.18 7.97 -18.13
CA GLY A 85 6.00 8.01 -19.00
C GLY A 85 5.42 6.64 -19.39
N TYR A 86 6.02 5.54 -18.95
CA TYR A 86 5.57 4.18 -19.28
C TYR A 86 4.74 3.54 -18.17
N ARG A 87 4.88 4.04 -16.94
CA ARG A 87 4.13 3.57 -15.78
C ARG A 87 3.90 4.68 -14.78
N PHE A 88 2.88 4.52 -13.94
CA PHE A 88 2.74 5.30 -12.72
C PHE A 88 2.75 4.39 -11.49
N ARG A 89 3.05 4.97 -10.35
CA ARG A 89 3.11 4.29 -9.06
C ARG A 89 2.32 5.05 -8.00
N LEU A 90 1.57 4.31 -7.20
CA LEU A 90 0.84 4.79 -6.03
C LEU A 90 1.36 4.02 -4.81
N VAL A 91 1.57 4.70 -3.69
CA VAL A 91 1.94 4.08 -2.41
C VAL A 91 0.90 4.46 -1.37
N LEU A 92 0.03 3.51 -1.03
CA LEU A 92 -1.20 3.76 -0.26
C LEU A 92 -1.27 2.85 0.96
N ASP A 93 -1.85 3.33 2.05
CA ASP A 93 -2.22 2.47 3.19
C ASP A 93 -3.38 1.56 2.80
N SER A 94 -3.28 0.26 3.11
CA SER A 94 -4.23 -0.77 2.66
C SER A 94 -5.63 -0.63 3.27
N SER A 95 -5.75 0.09 4.39
CA SER A 95 -7.03 0.26 5.08
C SER A 95 -7.75 1.52 4.61
N SER A 96 -7.02 2.62 4.48
CA SER A 96 -7.58 3.92 4.09
C SER A 96 -7.55 4.17 2.57
N MET A 97 -6.71 3.45 1.82
CA MET A 97 -6.41 3.69 0.40
C MET A 97 -5.98 5.13 0.12
N LEU A 98 -5.34 5.77 1.10
CA LEU A 98 -4.78 7.10 1.01
C LEU A 98 -3.25 7.04 1.15
N PRO A 99 -2.51 8.01 0.59
CA PRO A 99 -1.06 8.04 0.76
C PRO A 99 -0.70 8.30 2.22
N GLU A 100 0.31 7.58 2.73
CA GLU A 100 0.90 7.93 4.01
C GLU A 100 1.91 9.07 3.86
N PRO A 101 1.99 10.00 4.83
CA PRO A 101 3.05 11.00 4.87
C PRO A 101 4.43 10.33 4.89
N ARG A 102 5.21 10.49 3.82
CA ARG A 102 6.51 9.82 3.66
C ARG A 102 7.62 10.57 4.41
N PRO A 103 8.26 9.99 5.46
CA PRO A 103 9.50 10.54 6.01
C PRO A 103 10.65 10.37 5.00
N ARG A 104 11.75 11.11 5.16
CA ARG A 104 12.95 10.97 4.29
C ARG A 104 13.52 9.55 4.24
N ASP A 105 13.35 8.76 5.31
CA ASP A 105 13.84 7.37 5.42
C ASP A 105 12.70 6.34 5.26
N PHE A 106 11.77 6.58 4.34
CA PHE A 106 10.59 5.74 4.15
C PHE A 106 10.96 4.28 3.82
N LYS A 107 10.75 3.41 4.80
CA LYS A 107 10.67 1.97 4.60
C LYS A 107 9.20 1.61 4.51
N MET A 108 8.82 0.92 3.44
CA MET A 108 7.46 0.40 3.28
C MET A 108 7.09 -0.42 4.52
N ASN A 109 6.12 0.10 5.26
CA ASN A 109 5.61 -0.50 6.48
C ASN A 109 4.74 -1.74 6.16
N ASN A 110 4.22 -2.41 7.19
CA ASN A 110 3.41 -3.63 7.00
C ASN A 110 2.00 -3.42 6.45
N ARG A 111 1.56 -2.16 6.29
CA ARG A 111 0.21 -1.76 5.88
C ARG A 111 0.17 -1.10 4.52
N LEU A 112 1.31 -0.85 3.90
CA LEU A 112 1.37 -0.16 2.62
C LEU A 112 1.25 -1.12 1.44
N LEU A 113 0.51 -0.67 0.44
CA LEU A 113 0.42 -1.22 -0.91
C LEU A 113 1.26 -0.33 -1.83
N ASP A 114 2.17 -0.94 -2.59
CA ASP A 114 2.93 -0.29 -3.65
C ASP A 114 2.37 -0.78 -4.97
N ILE A 115 1.52 0.04 -5.58
CA ILE A 115 0.76 -0.27 -6.78
C ILE A 115 1.44 0.39 -7.96
N GLN A 116 1.81 -0.40 -8.95
CA GLN A 116 2.39 0.05 -10.21
C GLN A 116 1.45 -0.33 -11.34
N VAL A 117 1.24 0.60 -12.26
CA VAL A 117 0.39 0.40 -13.42
C VAL A 117 1.16 0.78 -14.67
N GLU A 118 1.16 -0.11 -15.64
CA GLU A 118 1.75 0.08 -16.96
C GLU A 118 0.80 -0.42 -18.04
N ALA A 119 0.96 0.08 -19.27
CA ALA A 119 0.15 -0.40 -20.39
C ALA A 119 0.43 -1.88 -20.69
N TYR A 120 -0.58 -2.60 -21.18
CA TYR A 120 -0.52 -4.05 -21.33
C TYR A 120 0.61 -4.44 -22.30
N PRO A 121 1.58 -5.28 -21.89
CA PRO A 121 2.71 -5.64 -22.74
C PRO A 121 2.29 -6.43 -23.97
N LYS A 122 2.88 -6.13 -25.13
CA LYS A 122 2.60 -6.83 -26.40
C LYS A 122 2.72 -8.36 -26.32
N ASN A 123 3.66 -8.85 -25.50
CA ASN A 123 3.97 -10.28 -25.37
C ASN A 123 3.26 -10.94 -24.17
N GLY A 124 2.20 -10.30 -23.65
CA GLY A 124 1.51 -10.74 -22.45
C GLY A 124 2.27 -10.39 -21.16
N THR A 125 1.60 -10.60 -20.04
CA THR A 125 2.11 -10.35 -18.70
C THR A 125 2.86 -11.56 -18.15
N MET A 126 3.44 -11.43 -16.95
CA MET A 126 3.94 -12.60 -16.22
C MET A 126 2.81 -13.61 -15.93
N ALA A 127 1.61 -13.11 -15.61
CA ALA A 127 0.46 -13.97 -15.30
C ALA A 127 0.13 -14.89 -16.50
N ASP A 128 0.09 -14.32 -17.70
CA ASP A 128 -0.18 -15.08 -18.93
C ASP A 128 0.89 -16.14 -19.17
N ARG A 129 2.17 -15.76 -19.02
CA ARG A 129 3.31 -16.66 -19.25
C ARG A 129 3.38 -17.83 -18.26
N VAL A 130 2.89 -17.63 -17.04
CA VAL A 130 2.81 -18.70 -16.03
C VAL A 130 1.66 -19.65 -16.38
N VAL A 131 0.50 -19.12 -16.75
CA VAL A 131 -0.70 -19.90 -17.06
C VAL A 131 -0.55 -20.68 -18.38
N ASP A 132 0.04 -20.07 -19.41
CA ASP A 132 0.29 -20.69 -20.72
C ASP A 132 1.47 -21.68 -20.74
N GLY A 133 2.29 -21.68 -19.68
CA GLY A 133 3.45 -22.55 -19.50
C GLY A 133 4.75 -22.08 -20.19
N SER A 134 4.74 -20.94 -20.88
CA SER A 134 5.91 -20.35 -21.55
C SER A 134 7.00 -19.92 -20.56
N TYR A 135 6.62 -19.62 -19.31
CA TYR A 135 7.56 -19.31 -18.23
C TYR A 135 8.21 -20.55 -17.59
N ARG A 136 7.95 -21.76 -18.09
CA ARG A 136 8.49 -23.04 -17.58
C ARG A 136 8.18 -23.31 -16.11
N ALA A 137 7.18 -22.65 -15.56
CA ALA A 137 6.65 -22.94 -14.24
C ALA A 137 5.90 -24.28 -14.28
N LYS A 138 6.12 -25.15 -13.30
CA LYS A 138 5.43 -26.44 -13.21
C LYS A 138 4.23 -26.31 -12.28
N LYS A 139 3.05 -26.72 -12.74
CA LYS A 139 1.89 -26.90 -11.87
C LYS A 139 2.22 -27.96 -10.82
N ILE A 140 2.08 -27.62 -9.54
CA ILE A 140 2.35 -28.50 -8.40
C ILE A 140 1.10 -28.88 -7.61
N GLY A 141 -0.03 -28.19 -7.83
CA GLY A 141 -1.29 -28.52 -7.19
C GLY A 141 -2.33 -27.42 -7.32
N GLU A 142 -3.41 -27.56 -6.57
CA GLU A 142 -4.49 -26.59 -6.44
C GLU A 142 -4.84 -26.45 -4.95
N LYS A 143 -5.18 -25.24 -4.50
CA LYS A 143 -5.56 -24.96 -3.11
C LYS A 143 -6.49 -23.76 -3.08
N ASP A 144 -7.60 -23.83 -2.36
CA ASP A 144 -8.53 -22.71 -2.12
C ASP A 144 -8.94 -21.96 -3.41
N GLY A 145 -9.10 -22.71 -4.50
CA GLY A 145 -9.46 -22.16 -5.82
C GLY A 145 -8.31 -21.48 -6.57
N TYR A 146 -7.07 -21.63 -6.12
CA TYR A 146 -5.85 -21.22 -6.82
C TYR A 146 -5.17 -22.41 -7.47
N VAL A 147 -4.61 -22.22 -8.67
CA VAL A 147 -3.66 -23.14 -9.28
C VAL A 147 -2.26 -22.77 -8.83
N ILE A 148 -1.54 -23.69 -8.21
CA ILE A 148 -0.20 -23.42 -7.67
C ILE A 148 0.85 -23.91 -8.66
N TYR A 149 1.72 -23.00 -9.05
CA TYR A 149 2.90 -23.26 -9.86
C TYR A 149 4.17 -23.11 -9.03
N SER A 150 5.23 -23.76 -9.48
CA SER A 150 6.57 -23.60 -8.95
C SER A 150 7.55 -23.40 -10.10
N GLN A 151 8.32 -22.33 -10.03
CA GLN A 151 9.41 -22.08 -10.96
C GLN A 151 10.72 -22.62 -10.40
N PRO A 152 11.52 -23.38 -11.16
CA PRO A 152 12.90 -23.65 -10.78
C PRO A 152 13.82 -22.49 -11.22
N LEU A 153 14.58 -21.90 -10.28
CA LEU A 153 15.79 -21.14 -10.61
C LEU A 153 17.04 -21.97 -10.21
N GLY A 154 17.36 -22.96 -11.05
CA GLY A 154 18.55 -23.80 -10.87
C GLY A 154 18.54 -24.68 -9.61
N LYS A 155 19.60 -25.49 -9.44
CA LYS A 155 19.75 -26.37 -8.25
C LYS A 155 19.99 -25.63 -6.93
N LYS A 156 20.11 -24.30 -6.96
CA LYS A 156 20.64 -23.49 -5.84
C LYS A 156 19.72 -22.37 -5.36
N SER A 157 18.68 -21.98 -6.10
CA SER A 157 17.67 -21.05 -5.58
C SER A 157 16.44 -21.83 -5.16
N PRO A 158 15.86 -21.54 -3.98
CA PRO A 158 14.62 -22.18 -3.60
C PRO A 158 13.51 -21.80 -4.58
N PRO A 159 12.56 -22.72 -4.79
CA PRO A 159 11.47 -22.51 -5.73
C PRO A 159 10.58 -21.34 -5.28
N THR A 160 10.34 -20.38 -6.16
CA THR A 160 9.24 -19.42 -6.00
C THR A 160 7.92 -20.15 -6.23
N LYS A 161 6.98 -20.00 -5.30
CA LYS A 161 5.61 -20.46 -5.47
C LYS A 161 4.81 -19.35 -6.12
N VAL A 162 3.97 -19.71 -7.08
CA VAL A 162 3.07 -18.77 -7.75
C VAL A 162 1.65 -19.27 -7.61
N PHE A 163 0.79 -18.48 -7.01
CA PHE A 163 -0.64 -18.76 -6.89
C PHE A 163 -1.36 -18.07 -8.04
N ALA A 164 -1.93 -18.83 -8.96
CA ALA A 164 -2.67 -18.29 -10.10
C ALA A 164 -4.18 -18.46 -9.92
N TYR A 165 -4.94 -17.49 -10.40
CA TYR A 165 -6.39 -17.57 -10.53
C TYR A 165 -6.86 -16.71 -11.70
N VAL A 166 -8.12 -16.87 -12.07
CA VAL A 166 -8.77 -16.06 -13.10
C VAL A 166 -9.79 -15.17 -12.41
N ASP A 167 -9.80 -13.88 -12.76
CA ASP A 167 -10.77 -12.94 -12.21
C ASP A 167 -12.18 -13.17 -12.79
N SER A 168 -13.15 -12.33 -12.41
CA SER A 168 -14.52 -12.44 -12.93
C SER A 168 -14.68 -12.07 -14.41
N GLN A 169 -13.69 -11.41 -15.01
CA GLN A 169 -13.69 -10.96 -16.41
C GLN A 169 -12.90 -11.91 -17.33
N GLY A 170 -12.25 -12.94 -16.78
CA GLY A 170 -11.42 -13.88 -17.53
C GLY A 170 -9.94 -13.51 -17.59
N ASN A 171 -9.51 -12.48 -16.85
CA ASN A 171 -8.12 -12.04 -16.77
C ASN A 171 -7.29 -12.95 -15.86
N ASN A 172 -6.04 -13.20 -16.26
CA ASN A 172 -5.09 -13.96 -15.45
C ASN A 172 -4.52 -13.10 -14.33
N VAL A 173 -4.54 -13.64 -13.11
CA VAL A 173 -3.92 -13.04 -11.94
C VAL A 173 -2.97 -14.03 -11.31
N ILE A 174 -1.78 -13.57 -10.95
CA ILE A 174 -0.81 -14.37 -10.19
C ILE A 174 -0.35 -13.65 -8.94
N VAL A 175 0.01 -14.43 -7.93
CA VAL A 175 0.66 -13.96 -6.71
C VAL A 175 1.98 -14.71 -6.57
N GLU A 176 3.09 -13.98 -6.59
CA GLU A 176 4.41 -14.55 -6.34
C GLU A 176 4.72 -14.56 -4.84
N ASP A 177 5.08 -15.75 -4.34
CA ASP A 177 5.55 -16.00 -2.98
C ASP A 177 6.97 -16.55 -3.03
N SER A 178 7.93 -15.63 -2.91
CA SER A 178 9.35 -15.98 -2.76
C SER A 178 9.72 -16.08 -1.29
N GLU A 179 10.35 -17.17 -0.88
CA GLU A 179 10.69 -17.46 0.53
C GLU A 179 11.54 -16.37 1.20
N TRP A 180 12.43 -15.72 0.44
CA TRP A 180 13.31 -14.66 0.94
C TRP A 180 12.70 -13.26 0.84
N ALA A 181 11.63 -13.10 0.05
CA ALA A 181 10.96 -11.83 -0.08
C ALA A 181 10.11 -11.56 1.17
N ILE A 182 10.30 -10.39 1.75
CA ILE A 182 9.44 -9.87 2.84
C ILE A 182 8.06 -9.42 2.34
N ARG A 183 7.82 -9.48 1.02
CA ARG A 183 6.62 -9.01 0.34
C ARG A 183 6.06 -10.08 -0.59
N TYR A 184 4.76 -10.01 -0.80
CA TYR A 184 4.09 -10.63 -1.94
C TYR A 184 4.08 -9.65 -3.12
N GLU A 185 3.96 -10.21 -4.32
CA GLU A 185 3.75 -9.47 -5.57
C GLU A 185 2.51 -10.05 -6.27
N ILE A 186 1.47 -9.25 -6.44
CA ILE A 186 0.31 -9.57 -7.28
C ILE A 186 0.55 -8.96 -8.65
N ILE A 187 0.38 -9.75 -9.70
CA ILE A 187 0.38 -9.29 -11.10
C ILE A 187 -0.98 -9.62 -11.70
N HIS A 188 -1.73 -8.59 -12.10
CA HIS A 188 -3.05 -8.69 -12.69
C HIS A 188 -3.05 -8.01 -14.06
N GLY A 189 -3.15 -8.79 -15.14
CA GLY A 189 -3.22 -8.27 -16.50
C GLY A 189 -4.66 -8.03 -16.94
N VAL A 190 -5.06 -6.79 -17.18
CA VAL A 190 -6.39 -6.43 -17.73
C VAL A 190 -6.26 -6.26 -19.24
N GLU A 191 -6.47 -7.35 -19.99
CA GLU A 191 -6.24 -7.37 -21.44
C GLU A 191 -7.32 -6.55 -22.21
N PRO A 192 -6.96 -5.78 -23.25
CA PRO A 192 -5.62 -5.46 -23.77
C PRO A 192 -5.09 -4.10 -23.26
N TYR A 193 -5.50 -3.67 -22.07
CA TYR A 193 -5.40 -2.27 -21.66
C TYR A 193 -4.16 -2.01 -20.81
N TYR A 194 -4.09 -2.60 -19.62
CA TYR A 194 -3.02 -2.35 -18.66
C TYR A 194 -2.74 -3.57 -17.79
N VAL A 195 -1.59 -3.57 -17.14
CA VAL A 195 -1.24 -4.52 -16.09
C VAL A 195 -1.00 -3.77 -14.79
N MET A 196 -1.46 -4.35 -13.70
CA MET A 196 -1.24 -3.87 -12.35
C MET A 196 -0.28 -4.82 -11.66
N THR A 197 0.76 -4.25 -11.05
CA THR A 197 1.66 -4.95 -10.15
C THR A 197 1.53 -4.33 -8.77
N CYS A 198 1.11 -5.12 -7.77
CA CYS A 198 0.95 -4.65 -6.41
C CYS A 198 1.89 -5.40 -5.47
N PHE A 199 2.77 -4.68 -4.79
CA PHE A 199 3.62 -5.23 -3.73
C PHE A 199 3.03 -4.90 -2.37
N PHE A 200 3.10 -5.85 -1.43
CA PHE A 200 2.66 -5.64 -0.05
C PHE A 200 3.36 -6.59 0.91
N SER A 201 3.44 -6.20 2.18
CA SER A 201 4.11 -6.99 3.22
C SER A 201 3.42 -8.33 3.43
N LYS A 202 4.20 -9.41 3.63
CA LYS A 202 3.64 -10.71 4.05
C LYS A 202 2.99 -10.69 5.44
N LYS A 203 3.18 -9.60 6.19
CA LYS A 203 2.57 -9.37 7.51
C LYS A 203 1.22 -8.65 7.42
N ILE A 204 0.77 -8.31 6.21
CA ILE A 204 -0.57 -7.78 6.01
C ILE A 204 -1.55 -8.96 6.22
N ASP A 205 -2.49 -8.81 7.15
CA ASP A 205 -3.47 -9.84 7.47
C ASP A 205 -4.70 -9.69 6.57
N MET A 206 -4.49 -9.84 5.27
CA MET A 206 -5.53 -9.70 4.24
C MET A 206 -5.37 -10.77 3.16
N ASP A 207 -6.49 -11.27 2.64
CA ASP A 207 -6.47 -12.25 1.55
C ASP A 207 -6.04 -11.59 0.22
N PHE A 208 -5.33 -12.34 -0.62
CA PHE A 208 -4.80 -11.82 -1.89
C PHE A 208 -5.89 -11.35 -2.84
N ARG A 209 -7.05 -12.04 -2.91
CA ARG A 209 -8.16 -11.62 -3.76
C ARG A 209 -8.84 -10.38 -3.21
N GLU A 210 -8.83 -10.18 -1.90
CA GLU A 210 -9.37 -8.97 -1.30
C GLU A 210 -8.50 -7.76 -1.66
N ILE A 211 -7.17 -7.89 -1.52
CA ILE A 211 -6.22 -6.86 -1.96
C ILE A 211 -6.39 -6.58 -3.45
N ASP A 212 -6.37 -7.62 -4.28
CA ASP A 212 -6.55 -7.49 -5.74
C ASP A 212 -7.86 -6.77 -6.08
N LYS A 213 -8.98 -7.18 -5.49
CA LYS A 213 -10.28 -6.56 -5.73
C LYS A 213 -10.30 -5.07 -5.38
N ILE A 214 -9.67 -4.67 -4.27
CA ILE A 214 -9.61 -3.27 -3.85
C ILE A 214 -8.73 -2.47 -4.82
N VAL A 215 -7.57 -3.02 -5.21
CA VAL A 215 -6.64 -2.38 -6.15
C VAL A 215 -7.25 -2.26 -7.54
N VAL A 216 -7.83 -3.33 -8.09
CA VAL A 216 -8.53 -3.34 -9.37
C VAL A 216 -9.61 -2.28 -9.39
N LYS A 217 -10.44 -2.21 -8.33
CA LYS A 217 -11.48 -1.19 -8.23
C LYS A 217 -10.87 0.21 -8.31
N LEU A 218 -9.87 0.51 -7.47
CA LEU A 218 -9.21 1.81 -7.45
C LEU A 218 -8.66 2.21 -8.83
N ILE A 219 -7.94 1.30 -9.51
CA ILE A 219 -7.32 1.59 -10.80
C ILE A 219 -8.38 1.69 -11.91
N SER A 220 -9.43 0.85 -11.87
CA SER A 220 -10.53 0.92 -12.84
C SER A 220 -11.32 2.22 -12.73
N ASP A 221 -11.48 2.78 -11.53
CA ASP A 221 -12.13 4.08 -11.31
C ASP A 221 -11.30 5.25 -11.90
N MET A 222 -9.98 5.05 -12.09
CA MET A 222 -9.07 6.01 -12.72
C MET A 222 -8.94 5.80 -14.24
N TYR A 223 -9.29 4.63 -14.74
CA TYR A 223 -9.12 4.27 -16.15
C TYR A 223 -10.15 4.96 -17.04
N VAL A 224 -9.71 5.44 -18.20
CA VAL A 224 -10.55 6.17 -19.16
C VAL A 224 -10.79 5.35 -20.42
N ARG A 225 -9.72 4.90 -21.11
CA ARG A 225 -9.80 4.13 -22.38
C ARG A 225 -8.46 3.56 -22.86
#